data_AF-A0A8E2R3A5-F1
#
_entry.id   AF-A0A8E2R3A5-F1
#
_cell.length_a   1.000
_cell.length_b   1.000
_cell.length_c   1.000
_cell.angle_alpha   90.00
_cell.angle_beta   90.00
_cell.angle_gamma   90.00
#
_symmetry.space_group_name_H-M   'P 1'
#
loop_
_entity.id
_entity.type
_entity.pdbx_description
1 polymer ?
#
loop_
_entity_poly.entity_id
_entity_poly.type
_entity_poly.pdbx_seq_one_letter_code
_entity_poly.pdbx_strand_id
1 'polypeptide(L)'
;MMANRSYLYVVDEVPGQGAPLARVSGLSEWNWDVPLVHELLVSGSGRLVPSTIWDAPAAAILGDYDQGVANLERLFARLPQDQETQRQIAEARSVLRDPANRGRYLLLEVAEIHVLSATDDENPHPEMLREAQGMVCDTEQHVDALIRTALELPPERLQELTGSGAWASNLYFEPSGEPQPPAQAAPVQAAPNIPATSLPSQSAPPTSPNAPQFAPPTGASASPVFLTRPLANGATQWSLGLIAVIPFPFVTAITAGIVMIAAGRSRAPATEEGERNRTNAANWGLTYLLSSIILIALHIAFLFVLDDTYSGSFFPIGIPITLWFAVSVTHIVFSIVGSVKASRGVVFAPIALPFFSPRLRG
;
A
#
# COMPACT_ATOMS: atom_id res chain seq x y z
N MET A 1 -3.16 -0.70 -10.33
CA MET A 1 -2.98 0.74 -10.02
C MET A 1 -2.03 0.77 -8.84
N MET A 2 -0.80 1.23 -9.02
CA MET A 2 0.13 1.44 -7.91
C MET A 2 -0.46 2.54 -7.02
N ALA A 3 -0.48 2.29 -5.73
CA ALA A 3 -1.04 3.19 -4.75
C ALA A 3 0.13 4.06 -4.30
N ASN A 4 0.48 5.12 -5.04
CA ASN A 4 1.60 6.00 -4.67
C ASN A 4 1.38 6.54 -3.27
N ARG A 5 2.05 5.97 -2.28
CA ARG A 5 1.80 6.21 -0.86
C ARG A 5 3.09 6.09 -0.05
N SER A 6 3.16 6.88 1.01
CA SER A 6 4.11 6.65 2.10
C SER A 6 3.42 5.88 3.22
N TYR A 7 4.17 5.01 3.89
CA TYR A 7 3.66 4.22 5.00
C TYR A 7 4.54 4.40 6.22
N LEU A 8 3.91 4.75 7.35
CA LEU A 8 4.57 4.88 8.63
C LEU A 8 4.16 3.73 9.54
N TYR A 9 5.15 2.97 10.00
CA TYR A 9 4.99 1.86 10.91
C TYR A 9 5.72 2.11 12.22
N VAL A 10 5.33 1.34 13.22
CA VAL A 10 6.03 1.21 14.49
C VAL A 10 6.62 -0.18 14.56
N VAL A 11 7.91 -0.27 14.88
CA VAL A 11 8.66 -1.53 14.95
C VAL A 11 9.54 -1.58 16.20
N ASP A 12 9.79 -2.79 16.70
CA ASP A 12 10.66 -3.00 17.88
C ASP A 12 12.09 -3.43 17.49
N GLU A 13 12.30 -3.88 16.26
CA GLU A 13 13.60 -4.30 15.73
C GLU A 13 14.04 -3.49 14.51
N VAL A 14 15.35 -3.47 14.26
CA VAL A 14 15.94 -2.83 13.07
C VAL A 14 15.87 -3.80 11.89
N PRO A 15 15.22 -3.45 10.77
CA PRO A 15 15.18 -4.30 9.59
C PRO A 15 16.59 -4.68 9.09
N GLY A 16 16.75 -5.92 8.63
CA GLY A 16 17.99 -6.40 7.99
C GLY A 16 19.12 -6.84 8.93
N GLN A 17 18.98 -6.73 10.25
CA GLN A 17 20.00 -7.19 11.22
C GLN A 17 19.83 -8.66 11.67
N GLY A 18 19.16 -9.49 10.87
CA GLY A 18 19.02 -10.93 11.09
C GLY A 18 17.97 -11.35 12.13
N ALA A 19 17.37 -10.40 12.85
CA ALA A 19 16.19 -10.66 13.66
C ALA A 19 14.91 -10.49 12.82
N PRO A 20 13.95 -11.42 12.89
CA PRO A 20 12.61 -11.19 12.36
C PRO A 20 11.97 -9.96 13.03
N LEU A 21 11.22 -9.15 12.28
CA LEU A 21 10.35 -8.16 12.90
C LEU A 21 9.29 -8.91 13.70
N ALA A 22 9.33 -8.80 15.03
CA ALA A 22 8.41 -9.52 15.91
C ALA A 22 7.13 -8.71 16.14
N ARG A 23 7.24 -7.38 16.05
CA ARG A 23 6.11 -6.46 16.14
C ARG A 23 6.22 -5.38 15.07
N VAL A 24 5.20 -5.31 14.23
CA VAL A 24 4.98 -4.21 13.30
C VAL A 24 3.54 -3.78 13.45
N SER A 25 3.29 -2.49 13.64
CA SER A 25 1.94 -1.92 13.65
C SER A 25 1.89 -0.72 12.71
N GLY A 26 0.86 -0.67 11.88
CA GLY A 26 0.57 0.48 11.04
C GLY A 26 0.19 1.69 11.89
N LEU A 27 0.73 2.85 11.55
CA LEU A 27 0.46 4.10 12.27
C LEU A 27 -0.21 5.14 11.36
N SER A 28 0.30 5.30 10.13
CA SER A 28 -0.23 6.27 9.18
C SER A 28 0.12 5.91 7.74
N GLU A 29 -0.75 6.31 6.82
CA GLU A 29 -0.53 6.19 5.38
C GLU A 29 -0.93 7.50 4.70
N TRP A 30 -0.08 8.00 3.81
CA TRP A 30 -0.31 9.23 3.06
C TRP A 30 -0.25 8.98 1.57
N ASN A 31 -1.11 9.66 0.81
CA ASN A 31 -1.17 9.48 -0.64
C ASN A 31 -0.34 10.53 -1.36
N TRP A 32 0.39 10.10 -2.40
CA TRP A 32 1.07 10.92 -3.41
C TRP A 32 2.22 11.79 -2.92
N ASP A 33 2.53 11.78 -1.62
CA ASP A 33 3.66 12.49 -1.05
C ASP A 33 4.13 11.84 0.26
N VAL A 34 5.27 12.28 0.77
CA VAL A 34 5.70 12.05 2.16
C VAL A 34 5.40 13.33 2.95
N PRO A 35 4.42 13.34 3.86
CA PRO A 35 4.08 14.55 4.60
C PRO A 35 5.17 14.87 5.63
N LEU A 36 5.39 16.17 5.89
CA LEU A 36 6.43 16.63 6.85
C LEU A 36 6.29 16.03 8.25
N VAL A 37 5.07 15.69 8.68
CA VAL A 37 4.85 14.97 9.94
C VAL A 37 5.56 13.61 9.96
N HIS A 38 5.59 12.88 8.85
CA HIS A 38 6.30 11.59 8.76
C HIS A 38 7.81 11.79 8.79
N GLU A 39 8.33 12.78 8.05
CA GLU A 39 9.76 13.13 8.07
C GLU A 39 10.24 13.51 9.47
N LEU A 40 9.50 14.38 10.16
CA LEU A 40 9.80 14.77 11.54
C LEU A 40 9.75 13.58 12.50
N LEU A 41 8.80 12.67 12.32
CA LEU A 41 8.68 11.47 13.14
C LEU A 41 9.86 10.51 12.98
N VAL A 42 10.44 10.36 11.79
CA VAL A 42 11.65 9.53 11.60
C VAL A 42 12.97 10.27 11.80
N SER A 43 12.92 11.57 12.11
CA SER A 43 14.11 12.40 12.33
C SER A 43 14.86 12.14 13.65
N GLY A 44 14.29 11.31 14.54
CA GLY A 44 14.95 10.89 15.77
C GLY A 44 16.13 9.96 15.48
N SER A 45 17.33 10.49 15.26
CA SER A 45 18.50 9.67 14.86
C SER A 45 18.23 8.85 13.57
N GLY A 46 17.68 9.52 12.54
CA GLY A 46 17.26 8.92 11.29
C GLY A 46 18.39 8.19 10.56
N ARG A 47 18.11 7.01 10.02
CA ARG A 47 19.07 6.21 9.25
C ARG A 47 18.37 5.34 8.21
N LEU A 48 19.10 4.97 7.17
CA LEU A 48 18.60 4.02 6.17
C LEU A 48 18.67 2.59 6.69
N VAL A 49 17.61 1.84 6.39
CA VAL A 49 17.52 0.39 6.60
C VAL A 49 16.95 -0.26 5.34
N PRO A 50 17.14 -1.58 5.15
CA PRO A 50 16.47 -2.28 4.06
C PRO A 50 14.96 -2.08 4.14
N SER A 51 14.31 -1.87 2.98
CA SER A 51 12.86 -1.86 2.92
C SER A 51 12.30 -3.21 3.34
N THR A 52 11.14 -3.16 4.01
CA THR A 52 10.35 -4.31 4.44
C THR A 52 9.24 -4.64 3.47
N ILE A 53 9.00 -3.76 2.48
CA ILE A 53 8.00 -3.90 1.42
C ILE A 53 8.65 -4.27 0.09
N TRP A 54 9.84 -3.73 -0.19
CA TRP A 54 10.50 -3.82 -1.49
C TRP A 54 11.85 -4.53 -1.42
N ASP A 55 12.18 -5.26 -2.48
CA ASP A 55 13.49 -5.93 -2.58
C ASP A 55 14.63 -4.92 -2.69
N ALA A 56 15.81 -5.34 -2.21
CA ALA A 56 17.03 -4.56 -2.33
C ALA A 56 17.31 -4.18 -3.80
N PRO A 57 17.82 -2.97 -4.08
CA PRO A 57 18.39 -2.00 -3.13
C PRO A 57 17.41 -0.96 -2.55
N ALA A 58 16.10 -1.21 -2.54
CA ALA A 58 15.15 -0.31 -1.90
C ALA A 58 15.42 -0.14 -0.39
N ALA A 59 15.28 1.09 0.10
CA ALA A 59 15.53 1.46 1.49
C ALA A 59 14.32 2.15 2.11
N ALA A 60 14.21 1.99 3.43
CA ALA A 60 13.30 2.70 4.31
C ALA A 60 14.09 3.57 5.28
N ILE A 61 13.41 4.51 5.93
CA ILE A 61 14.02 5.40 6.94
C ILE A 61 13.55 4.96 8.32
N LEU A 62 14.49 4.75 9.22
CA LEU A 62 14.23 4.33 10.60
C LEU A 62 14.64 5.44 11.57
N GLY A 63 13.72 5.85 12.43
CA GLY A 63 13.95 6.79 13.53
C GLY A 63 13.62 6.18 14.88
N ASP A 64 14.21 6.71 15.95
CA ASP A 64 13.82 6.46 17.34
C ASP A 64 12.44 7.07 17.61
N TYR A 65 11.54 6.25 18.18
CA TYR A 65 10.15 6.65 18.40
C TYR A 65 10.05 7.87 19.30
N ASP A 66 10.77 7.87 20.42
CA ASP A 66 10.65 8.91 21.44
C ASP A 66 11.26 10.24 21.00
N GLN A 67 12.43 10.18 20.37
CA GLN A 67 13.06 11.37 19.81
C GLN A 67 12.22 11.96 18.66
N GLY A 68 11.67 11.12 17.78
CA GLY A 68 10.79 11.53 16.70
C GLY A 68 9.53 12.25 17.20
N VAL A 69 8.85 11.68 18.19
CA VAL A 69 7.68 12.30 18.84
C VAL A 69 8.07 13.61 19.53
N ALA A 70 9.22 13.67 20.20
CA ALA A 70 9.70 14.91 20.82
C ALA A 70 9.97 16.02 19.76
N ASN A 71 10.52 15.67 18.60
CA ASN A 71 10.73 16.59 17.50
C ASN A 71 9.41 17.11 16.92
N LEU A 72 8.41 16.24 16.78
CA LEU A 72 7.07 16.66 16.36
C LEU A 72 6.40 17.58 17.39
N GLU A 73 6.55 17.31 18.68
CA GLU A 73 6.01 18.17 19.74
C GLU A 73 6.66 19.57 19.73
N ARG A 74 7.94 19.70 19.31
CA ARG A 74 8.59 21.00 19.08
C ARG A 74 7.91 21.79 17.96
N LEU A 75 7.46 21.13 16.89
CA LEU A 75 6.67 21.78 15.83
C LEU A 75 5.30 22.18 16.37
N PHE A 76 4.58 21.26 17.02
CA PHE A 76 3.23 21.52 17.55
C PHE A 76 3.18 22.70 18.53
N ALA A 77 4.23 22.90 19.34
CA ALA A 77 4.34 24.05 20.23
C ALA A 77 4.43 25.41 19.50
N ARG A 78 4.80 25.41 18.21
CA ARG A 78 5.02 26.61 17.39
C ARG A 78 3.90 26.86 16.37
N LEU A 79 3.01 25.88 16.17
CA LEU A 79 1.85 26.02 15.29
C LEU A 79 0.80 26.98 15.88
N PRO A 80 -0.08 27.54 15.03
CA PRO A 80 -1.20 28.36 15.46
C PRO A 80 -2.06 27.72 16.56
N GLN A 81 -2.58 28.54 17.47
CA GLN A 81 -3.37 28.08 18.62
C GLN A 81 -4.89 28.18 18.37
N ASP A 82 -5.31 28.20 17.12
CA ASP A 82 -6.72 28.19 16.75
C ASP A 82 -7.35 26.80 16.96
N GLN A 83 -8.69 26.77 17.00
CA GLN A 83 -9.44 25.57 17.32
C GLN A 83 -9.16 24.40 16.38
N GLU A 84 -8.98 24.67 15.08
CA GLU A 84 -8.78 23.62 14.09
C GLU A 84 -7.38 23.00 14.22
N THR A 85 -6.35 23.83 14.37
CA THR A 85 -4.99 23.37 14.62
C THR A 85 -4.91 22.52 15.89
N GLN A 86 -5.53 22.96 16.98
CA GLN A 86 -5.53 22.20 18.23
C GLN A 86 -6.29 20.87 18.13
N ARG A 87 -7.37 20.81 17.34
CA ARG A 87 -8.11 19.58 17.06
C ARG A 87 -7.23 18.55 16.34
N GLN A 88 -6.53 18.97 15.29
CA GLN A 88 -5.66 18.08 14.51
C GLN A 88 -4.42 17.64 15.32
N ILE A 89 -3.82 18.52 16.12
CA ILE A 89 -2.72 18.16 17.04
C ILE A 89 -3.21 17.14 18.09
N ALA A 90 -4.42 17.30 18.62
CA ALA A 90 -4.98 16.37 19.58
C ALA A 90 -5.22 14.98 18.97
N GLU A 91 -5.66 14.92 17.71
CA GLU A 91 -5.79 13.66 16.94
C GLU A 91 -4.44 12.95 16.86
N ALA A 92 -3.40 13.61 16.36
CA ALA A 92 -2.05 13.06 16.25
C ALA A 92 -1.51 12.57 17.62
N ARG A 93 -1.65 13.39 18.66
CA ARG A 93 -1.24 13.03 20.02
C ARG A 93 -2.01 11.83 20.56
N SER A 94 -3.30 11.70 20.26
CA SER A 94 -4.10 10.56 20.74
C SER A 94 -3.55 9.24 20.20
N VAL A 95 -3.13 9.23 18.94
CA VAL A 95 -2.58 8.06 18.25
C VAL A 95 -1.16 7.77 18.74
N LEU A 96 -0.29 8.78 18.82
CA LEU A 96 1.12 8.64 19.23
C LEU A 96 1.31 8.33 20.72
N ARG A 97 0.33 8.67 21.57
CA ARG A 97 0.38 8.39 23.02
C ARG A 97 -0.31 7.09 23.40
N ASP A 98 -1.01 6.44 22.47
CA ASP A 98 -1.59 5.12 22.72
C ASP A 98 -0.46 4.11 22.97
N PRO A 99 -0.42 3.44 24.14
CA PRO A 99 0.57 2.40 24.42
C PRO A 99 0.58 1.27 23.36
N ALA A 100 -0.55 1.00 22.70
CA ALA A 100 -0.63 0.00 21.63
C ALA A 100 0.16 0.41 20.38
N ASN A 101 0.31 1.71 20.13
CA ASN A 101 1.04 2.28 19.00
C ASN A 101 2.48 2.66 19.37
N ARG A 102 2.92 2.42 20.61
CA ARG A 102 4.27 2.74 21.06
C ARG A 102 5.21 1.55 20.85
N GLY A 103 6.33 1.79 20.19
CA GLY A 103 7.40 0.83 19.98
C GLY A 103 8.77 1.49 20.15
N ARG A 104 9.84 0.79 19.77
CA ARG A 104 11.21 1.34 19.86
C ARG A 104 11.53 2.29 18.71
N TYR A 105 11.02 2.00 17.51
CA TYR A 105 11.36 2.74 16.31
C TYR A 105 10.13 3.08 15.47
N LEU A 106 10.26 4.11 14.66
CA LEU A 106 9.37 4.49 13.58
C LEU A 106 10.03 4.14 12.26
N LEU A 107 9.35 3.37 11.41
CA LEU A 107 9.82 2.94 10.11
C LEU A 107 8.97 3.60 9.02
N LEU A 108 9.60 4.39 8.17
CA LEU A 108 8.97 5.08 7.04
C LEU A 108 9.37 4.42 5.72
N GLU A 109 8.38 3.86 5.03
CA GLU A 109 8.50 3.30 3.69
C GLU A 109 8.08 4.36 2.67
N VAL A 110 9.06 4.88 1.93
CA VAL A 110 8.87 5.95 0.91
C VAL A 110 8.87 5.43 -0.52
N ALA A 111 9.30 4.18 -0.70
CA ALA A 111 9.63 3.57 -1.97
C ALA A 111 8.50 3.63 -3.04
N GLU A 112 7.22 3.55 -2.66
CA GLU A 112 6.12 3.56 -3.64
C GLU A 112 5.82 4.95 -4.24
N ILE A 113 6.16 6.05 -3.55
CA ILE A 113 5.94 7.43 -4.06
C ILE A 113 6.74 7.68 -5.35
N HIS A 114 7.88 7.04 -5.47
CA HIS A 114 8.91 7.40 -6.44
C HIS A 114 8.93 6.54 -7.71
N VAL A 115 7.93 5.66 -7.88
CA VAL A 115 7.80 4.75 -9.04
C VAL A 115 7.05 5.38 -10.22
N LEU A 116 6.64 6.66 -10.11
CA LEU A 116 5.83 7.35 -11.12
C LEU A 116 6.43 7.43 -12.54
N SER A 117 7.76 7.30 -12.67
CA SER A 117 8.46 7.42 -13.96
C SER A 117 9.00 6.10 -14.52
N ALA A 118 9.02 5.02 -13.74
CA ALA A 118 9.57 3.75 -14.21
C ALA A 118 8.51 3.03 -15.06
N THR A 119 8.76 2.95 -16.36
CA THR A 119 8.09 1.94 -17.20
C THR A 119 8.41 0.54 -16.66
N ASP A 120 7.53 -0.46 -16.87
CA ASP A 120 7.69 -1.84 -16.36
C ASP A 120 9.07 -2.50 -16.67
N ASP A 121 9.89 -1.89 -17.55
CA ASP A 121 11.22 -2.34 -17.95
C ASP A 121 12.41 -1.62 -17.26
N GLU A 122 12.18 -0.53 -16.51
CA GLU A 122 13.24 0.19 -15.79
C GLU A 122 13.29 -0.24 -14.32
N ASN A 123 14.51 -0.48 -13.81
CA ASN A 123 14.75 -0.78 -12.41
C ASN A 123 14.73 0.55 -11.60
N PRO A 124 13.66 0.88 -10.82
CA PRO A 124 13.53 2.16 -10.12
C PRO A 124 14.41 2.25 -8.86
N HIS A 125 15.02 1.14 -8.43
CA HIS A 125 15.66 1.05 -7.13
C HIS A 125 16.78 2.08 -6.86
N PRO A 126 17.60 2.52 -7.84
CA PRO A 126 18.61 3.56 -7.61
C PRO A 126 18.02 4.94 -7.30
N GLU A 127 16.90 5.30 -7.92
CA GLU A 127 16.21 6.58 -7.68
C GLU A 127 15.53 6.58 -6.32
N MET A 128 14.82 5.50 -5.99
CA MET A 128 14.19 5.28 -4.69
C MET A 128 15.22 5.40 -3.54
N LEU A 129 16.41 4.82 -3.71
CA LEU A 129 17.47 4.92 -2.71
C LEU A 129 17.99 6.36 -2.55
N ARG A 130 18.18 7.08 -3.67
CA ARG A 130 18.69 8.45 -3.66
C ARG A 130 17.73 9.43 -2.97
N GLU A 131 16.43 9.25 -3.18
CA GLU A 131 15.42 10.08 -2.52
C GLU A 131 15.28 9.74 -1.05
N ALA A 132 15.27 8.45 -0.69
CA ALA A 132 15.33 8.03 0.70
C ALA A 132 16.56 8.63 1.41
N GLN A 133 17.74 8.64 0.76
CA GLN A 133 18.95 9.30 1.25
C GLN A 133 18.76 10.81 1.48
N GLY A 134 18.02 11.48 0.59
CA GLY A 134 17.75 12.92 0.70
C GLY A 134 16.83 13.31 1.85
N MET A 135 15.99 12.39 2.33
CA MET A 135 15.05 12.60 3.43
C MET A 135 15.61 12.24 4.82
N VAL A 136 16.77 11.60 4.89
CA VAL A 136 17.35 11.19 6.19
C VAL A 136 17.73 12.42 7.00
N CYS A 137 17.13 12.52 8.18
CA CYS A 137 17.48 13.51 9.19
C CYS A 137 18.18 12.85 10.37
N ASP A 138 19.50 13.03 10.45
CA ASP A 138 20.40 12.43 11.44
C ASP A 138 21.03 13.45 12.42
N THR A 139 20.77 14.74 12.22
CA THR A 139 21.32 15.82 13.07
C THR A 139 20.24 16.81 13.51
N GLU A 140 20.47 17.46 14.66
CA GLU A 140 19.60 18.56 15.15
C GLU A 140 19.46 19.70 14.16
N GLN A 141 20.50 19.98 13.36
CA GLN A 141 20.45 21.04 12.34
C GLN A 141 19.44 20.70 11.23
N HIS A 142 19.38 19.42 10.81
CA HIS A 142 18.37 18.95 9.86
C HIS A 142 16.96 19.05 10.44
N VAL A 143 16.77 18.67 11.71
CA VAL A 143 15.49 18.81 12.42
C VAL A 143 15.05 20.27 12.48
N ASP A 144 15.93 21.18 12.87
CA ASP A 144 15.62 22.61 12.94
C ASP A 144 15.30 23.22 11.56
N ALA A 145 15.94 22.72 10.50
CA ALA A 145 15.63 23.10 9.13
C ALA A 145 14.22 22.60 8.73
N LEU A 146 13.88 21.35 9.03
CA LEU A 146 12.54 20.81 8.78
C LEU A 146 11.44 21.60 9.51
N ILE A 147 11.65 21.90 10.80
CA ILE A 147 10.67 22.68 11.58
C ILE A 147 10.52 24.09 11.00
N ARG A 148 11.61 24.70 10.50
CA ARG A 148 11.54 26.01 9.84
C ARG A 148 10.71 25.93 8.56
N THR A 149 11.00 24.97 7.69
CA THR A 149 10.25 24.73 6.45
C THR A 149 8.77 24.47 6.75
N ALA A 150 8.47 23.68 7.78
CA ALA A 150 7.10 23.38 8.20
C ALA A 150 6.31 24.65 8.59
N LEU A 151 6.96 25.63 9.21
CA LEU A 151 6.32 26.89 9.62
C LEU A 151 6.16 27.89 8.48
N GLU A 152 6.85 27.70 7.37
CA GLU A 152 6.70 28.50 6.15
C GLU A 152 5.59 27.98 5.24
N LEU A 153 5.06 26.78 5.50
CA LEU A 153 3.96 26.22 4.73
C LEU A 153 2.65 27.01 4.92
N PRO A 154 1.83 27.11 3.87
CA PRO A 154 0.57 27.82 3.94
C PRO A 154 -0.46 27.04 4.78
N PRO A 155 -1.46 27.72 5.38
CA PRO A 155 -2.45 27.10 6.26
C PRO A 155 -3.23 25.93 5.62
N GLU A 156 -3.42 25.92 4.30
CA GLU A 156 -4.05 24.79 3.61
C GLU A 156 -3.28 23.46 3.73
N ARG A 157 -1.98 23.52 4.02
CA ARG A 157 -1.10 22.35 4.21
C ARG A 157 -1.05 21.89 5.66
N LEU A 158 -1.89 22.42 6.55
CA LEU A 158 -1.92 22.07 7.98
C LEU A 158 -2.05 20.55 8.22
N GLN A 159 -2.80 19.84 7.37
CA GLN A 159 -2.95 18.38 7.47
C GLN A 159 -1.64 17.62 7.26
N GLU A 160 -0.69 18.15 6.47
CA GLU A 160 0.64 17.55 6.28
C GLU A 160 1.56 17.75 7.48
N LEU A 161 1.29 18.80 8.26
CA LEU A 161 2.02 19.12 9.50
C LEU A 161 1.52 18.30 10.68
N THR A 162 0.24 17.92 10.67
CA THR A 162 -0.44 17.23 11.77
C THR A 162 -0.76 15.77 11.49
N GLY A 163 -0.73 15.34 10.23
CA GLY A 163 -1.17 14.02 9.79
C GLY A 163 -2.68 13.79 9.86
N SER A 164 -3.48 14.85 10.05
CA SER A 164 -4.93 14.71 10.24
C SER A 164 -5.60 13.97 9.07
N GLY A 165 -6.43 12.98 9.40
CA GLY A 165 -7.11 12.13 8.41
C GLY A 165 -6.24 11.01 7.81
N ALA A 166 -4.94 10.96 8.13
CA ALA A 166 -4.02 9.93 7.65
C ALA A 166 -3.59 8.94 8.75
N TRP A 167 -3.99 9.17 10.00
CA TRP A 167 -3.75 8.24 11.10
C TRP A 167 -4.67 7.03 10.98
N ALA A 168 -4.12 5.85 10.70
CA ALA A 168 -4.87 4.62 10.54
C ALA A 168 -4.04 3.41 10.98
N SER A 169 -4.65 2.51 11.73
CA SER A 169 -4.01 1.25 12.14
C SER A 169 -4.04 0.19 11.03
N ASN A 170 -4.97 0.33 10.07
CA ASN A 170 -5.14 -0.57 8.94
C ASN A 170 -4.58 0.12 7.69
N LEU A 171 -3.37 -0.26 7.29
CA LEU A 171 -2.67 0.30 6.14
C LEU A 171 -2.84 -0.59 4.92
N TYR A 172 -2.54 -0.08 3.73
CA TYR A 172 -2.60 -0.86 2.50
C TYR A 172 -1.60 -2.01 2.51
N PHE A 173 -0.41 -1.83 3.10
CA PHE A 173 0.52 -2.91 3.42
C PHE A 173 0.40 -3.24 4.91
N GLU A 174 -0.23 -4.37 5.23
CA GLU A 174 -0.37 -4.82 6.61
C GLU A 174 0.74 -5.81 6.99
N PRO A 175 1.14 -5.82 8.27
CA PRO A 175 1.92 -6.89 8.86
C PRO A 175 1.21 -8.24 8.67
N SER A 176 1.86 -9.16 7.97
CA SER A 176 1.41 -10.55 7.87
C SER A 176 2.10 -11.40 8.94
N GLY A 177 1.29 -12.02 9.81
CA GLY A 177 1.72 -12.79 10.98
C GLY A 177 0.76 -12.57 12.15
N GLU A 178 0.53 -13.56 13.01
CA GLU A 178 -0.31 -13.37 14.19
C GLU A 178 0.40 -12.44 15.19
N PRO A 179 -0.26 -11.36 15.69
CA PRO A 179 0.26 -10.58 16.80
C PRO A 179 0.42 -11.50 18.00
N GLN A 180 1.63 -11.61 18.53
CA GLN A 180 1.88 -12.43 19.71
C GLN A 180 1.09 -11.84 20.90
N PRO A 181 0.21 -12.60 21.57
CA PRO A 181 -0.50 -12.11 22.74
C PRO A 181 0.52 -11.66 23.80
N PRO A 182 0.23 -10.60 24.59
CA PRO A 182 1.14 -10.14 25.63
C PRO A 182 1.54 -11.32 26.50
N ALA A 183 2.85 -11.55 26.61
CA ALA A 183 3.42 -12.69 27.32
C ALA A 183 2.81 -12.78 28.72
N GLN A 184 1.97 -13.79 28.95
CA GLN A 184 1.51 -14.12 30.29
C GLN A 184 2.72 -14.47 31.13
N ALA A 185 2.94 -13.71 32.19
CA ALA A 185 4.01 -13.96 33.15
C ALA A 185 3.93 -15.41 33.63
N ALA A 186 4.88 -16.23 33.19
CA ALA A 186 4.98 -17.60 33.64
C ALA A 186 5.17 -17.62 35.17
N PRO A 187 4.56 -18.56 35.90
CA PRO A 187 4.79 -18.68 37.34
C PRO A 187 6.27 -18.99 37.58
N VAL A 188 6.90 -18.20 38.44
CA VAL A 188 8.26 -18.42 38.92
C VAL A 188 8.38 -19.81 39.56
N GLN A 189 8.90 -20.77 38.80
CA GLN A 189 9.34 -22.05 39.37
C GLN A 189 10.66 -21.81 40.11
N ALA A 190 10.62 -22.04 41.42
CA ALA A 190 11.78 -21.92 42.31
C ALA A 190 12.90 -22.87 41.86
N ALA A 191 14.09 -22.32 41.63
CA ALA A 191 15.29 -23.09 41.31
C ALA A 191 15.72 -23.96 42.52
N PRO A 192 16.19 -25.21 42.31
CA PRO A 192 16.76 -26.00 43.40
C PRO A 192 18.17 -25.50 43.77
N ASN A 193 18.41 -25.32 45.08
CA ASN A 193 19.73 -25.05 45.65
C ASN A 193 20.68 -26.24 45.41
N ILE A 194 21.86 -25.99 44.82
CA ILE A 194 22.98 -26.93 44.79
C ILE A 194 24.11 -26.36 45.67
N PRO A 195 24.69 -27.13 46.63
CA PRO A 195 25.77 -26.64 47.49
C PRO A 195 27.12 -26.56 46.76
N ALA A 196 27.89 -25.52 47.08
CA ALA A 196 29.25 -25.29 46.57
C ALA A 196 30.27 -26.27 47.17
N THR A 197 31.16 -26.81 46.31
CA THR A 197 32.38 -27.51 46.74
C THR A 197 33.59 -26.92 45.99
N SER A 198 34.71 -26.76 46.71
CA SER A 198 35.87 -25.92 46.39
C SER A 198 37.12 -26.67 45.91
N LEU A 199 38.03 -25.92 45.22
CA LEU A 199 39.51 -26.07 45.00
C LEU A 199 39.98 -26.63 43.62
N PRO A 200 41.24 -26.35 43.16
CA PRO A 200 42.02 -25.10 43.19
C PRO A 200 42.69 -24.71 41.84
N SER A 201 43.31 -23.54 41.81
CA SER A 201 43.90 -22.77 40.71
C SER A 201 45.16 -23.37 40.04
N GLN A 202 45.28 -23.21 38.71
CA GLN A 202 46.55 -23.21 37.95
C GLN A 202 46.53 -22.12 36.86
N SER A 203 47.68 -21.51 36.61
CA SER A 203 47.90 -20.23 35.92
C SER A 203 48.84 -20.35 34.70
N ALA A 204 48.53 -19.68 33.56
CA ALA A 204 49.36 -18.86 32.63
C ALA A 204 48.72 -18.74 31.19
N PRO A 205 49.11 -17.82 30.25
CA PRO A 205 48.24 -16.77 29.67
C PRO A 205 48.21 -16.73 28.09
N PRO A 206 47.89 -15.60 27.39
CA PRO A 206 46.56 -15.13 26.97
C PRO A 206 46.35 -15.08 25.42
N THR A 207 45.11 -15.26 24.95
CA THR A 207 44.67 -14.78 23.61
C THR A 207 43.22 -14.26 23.66
N SER A 208 43.04 -13.00 23.23
CA SER A 208 41.78 -12.23 23.17
C SER A 208 40.88 -12.65 21.98
N PRO A 209 39.70 -12.04 21.77
CA PRO A 209 38.56 -11.85 22.66
C PRO A 209 37.31 -12.53 22.04
N ASN A 210 36.85 -13.65 22.59
CA ASN A 210 35.54 -14.19 22.19
C ASN A 210 34.44 -13.36 22.86
N ALA A 211 33.75 -12.54 22.07
CA ALA A 211 32.47 -11.97 22.46
C ALA A 211 31.52 -13.11 22.88
N PRO A 212 30.72 -12.95 23.95
CA PRO A 212 29.76 -13.97 24.32
C PRO A 212 28.71 -14.11 23.20
N GLN A 213 28.82 -15.20 22.45
CA GLN A 213 27.73 -15.72 21.63
C GLN A 213 26.59 -16.11 22.58
N PHE A 214 25.58 -15.24 22.67
CA PHE A 214 24.29 -15.61 23.25
C PHE A 214 23.68 -16.68 22.36
N ALA A 215 23.62 -17.91 22.87
CA ALA A 215 22.76 -18.93 22.31
C ALA A 215 21.31 -18.44 22.42
N PRO A 216 20.50 -18.49 21.35
CA PRO A 216 19.09 -18.10 21.43
C PRO A 216 18.38 -19.01 22.43
N PRO A 217 17.50 -18.47 23.29
CA PRO A 217 16.72 -19.27 24.21
C PRO A 217 15.84 -20.23 23.38
N THR A 218 15.99 -21.52 23.66
CA THR A 218 15.13 -22.57 23.12
C THR A 218 13.73 -22.43 23.72
N GLY A 219 12.78 -21.94 22.93
CA GLY A 219 11.36 -22.01 23.28
C GLY A 219 10.54 -20.75 23.01
N ALA A 220 10.54 -20.25 21.78
CA ALA A 220 9.42 -19.55 21.14
C ALA A 220 9.87 -19.21 19.72
N SER A 221 9.42 -19.95 18.73
CA SER A 221 9.64 -19.58 17.33
C SER A 221 8.75 -18.38 17.04
N ALA A 222 9.26 -17.16 17.22
CA ALA A 222 8.61 -15.98 16.69
C ALA A 222 8.60 -16.12 15.16
N SER A 223 7.42 -16.32 14.57
CA SER A 223 7.30 -16.28 13.12
C SER A 223 7.67 -14.87 12.65
N PRO A 224 8.55 -14.72 11.65
CA PRO A 224 8.84 -13.41 11.07
C PRO A 224 7.55 -12.75 10.59
N VAL A 225 7.29 -11.53 11.08
CA VAL A 225 6.25 -10.67 10.51
C VAL A 225 6.83 -10.00 9.28
N PHE A 226 6.22 -10.25 8.13
CA PHE A 226 6.57 -9.59 6.86
C PHE A 226 5.45 -8.64 6.46
N LEU A 227 5.78 -7.46 5.93
CA LEU A 227 4.77 -6.63 5.29
C LEU A 227 4.45 -7.24 3.91
N THR A 228 3.18 -7.53 3.64
CA THR A 228 2.78 -8.11 2.35
C THR A 228 1.85 -7.18 1.60
N ARG A 229 2.09 -7.01 0.30
CA ARG A 229 1.14 -6.36 -0.61
C ARG A 229 -0.18 -7.15 -0.57
N PRO A 230 -1.35 -6.49 -0.54
CA PRO A 230 -2.60 -7.19 -0.70
C PRO A 230 -2.61 -7.85 -2.08
N LEU A 231 -2.82 -9.16 -2.09
CA LEU A 231 -2.99 -9.94 -3.31
C LEU A 231 -4.08 -9.27 -4.17
N ALA A 232 -3.82 -9.13 -5.48
CA ALA A 232 -4.75 -8.45 -6.37
C ALA A 232 -6.13 -9.11 -6.30
N ASN A 233 -7.14 -8.33 -5.89
CA ASN A 233 -8.53 -8.80 -5.68
C ASN A 233 -9.43 -8.68 -6.92
N GLY A 234 -8.89 -8.17 -8.03
CA GLY A 234 -9.57 -8.01 -9.32
C GLY A 234 -10.32 -6.68 -9.49
N ALA A 235 -10.35 -5.80 -8.48
CA ALA A 235 -11.13 -4.56 -8.51
C ALA A 235 -10.63 -3.54 -9.53
N THR A 236 -9.30 -3.49 -9.73
CA THR A 236 -8.67 -2.63 -10.74
C THR A 236 -9.11 -3.00 -12.15
N GLN A 237 -9.26 -4.28 -12.45
CA GLN A 237 -9.65 -4.72 -13.80
C GLN A 237 -11.09 -4.33 -14.12
N TRP A 238 -11.97 -4.33 -13.12
CA TRP A 238 -13.33 -3.82 -13.27
C TRP A 238 -13.40 -2.31 -13.41
N SER A 239 -12.60 -1.55 -12.65
CA SER A 239 -12.62 -0.08 -12.75
C SER A 239 -12.11 0.44 -14.09
N LEU A 240 -11.24 -0.30 -14.78
CA LEU A 240 -10.78 0.04 -16.13
C LEU A 240 -11.91 0.09 -17.18
N GLY A 241 -13.04 -0.58 -16.93
CA GLY A 241 -14.24 -0.44 -17.78
C GLY A 241 -14.82 0.98 -17.79
N LEU A 242 -14.56 1.78 -16.74
CA LEU A 242 -15.05 3.17 -16.66
C LEU A 242 -14.34 4.13 -17.62
N ILE A 243 -13.27 3.70 -18.29
CA ILE A 243 -12.69 4.43 -19.43
C ILE A 243 -13.76 4.73 -20.49
N ALA A 244 -14.78 3.86 -20.64
CA ALA A 244 -15.88 4.06 -21.57
C ALA A 244 -16.72 5.33 -21.33
N VAL A 245 -16.61 5.97 -20.15
CA VAL A 245 -17.35 7.20 -19.81
C VAL A 245 -16.70 8.46 -20.39
N ILE A 246 -15.44 8.40 -20.81
CA ILE A 246 -14.72 9.52 -21.43
C ILE A 246 -15.46 9.96 -22.71
N PRO A 247 -15.59 11.28 -23.00
CA PRO A 247 -16.47 11.84 -24.04
C PRO A 247 -15.97 11.62 -25.49
N PHE A 248 -15.71 10.37 -25.86
CA PHE A 248 -15.42 9.87 -27.21
C PHE A 248 -15.98 8.45 -27.36
N PRO A 249 -17.32 8.29 -27.39
CA PRO A 249 -18.04 7.07 -27.02
C PRO A 249 -17.56 5.78 -27.72
N PHE A 250 -17.27 5.85 -29.02
CA PHE A 250 -16.85 4.66 -29.78
C PHE A 250 -15.39 4.26 -29.50
N VAL A 251 -14.50 5.26 -29.47
CA VAL A 251 -13.07 5.03 -29.22
C VAL A 251 -12.89 4.55 -27.79
N THR A 252 -13.52 5.21 -26.82
CA THR A 252 -13.37 4.90 -25.40
C THR A 252 -14.03 3.57 -25.04
N ALA A 253 -15.12 3.18 -25.70
CA ALA A 253 -15.69 1.84 -25.55
C ALA A 253 -14.73 0.73 -26.02
N ILE A 254 -14.09 0.92 -27.18
CA ILE A 254 -13.10 -0.03 -27.70
C ILE A 254 -11.88 -0.10 -26.77
N THR A 255 -11.34 1.06 -26.38
CA THR A 255 -10.20 1.15 -25.45
C THR A 255 -10.51 0.49 -24.12
N ALA A 256 -11.69 0.73 -23.53
CA ALA A 256 -12.09 0.09 -22.27
C ALA A 256 -12.07 -1.45 -22.38
N GLY A 257 -12.65 -2.00 -23.45
CA GLY A 257 -12.62 -3.45 -23.69
C GLY A 257 -11.21 -4.02 -23.79
N ILE A 258 -10.33 -3.39 -24.60
CA ILE A 258 -8.93 -3.82 -24.77
C ILE A 258 -8.15 -3.77 -23.46
N VAL A 259 -8.30 -2.67 -22.71
CA VAL A 259 -7.57 -2.46 -21.46
C VAL A 259 -8.02 -3.44 -20.38
N MET A 260 -9.32 -3.74 -20.28
CA MET A 260 -9.84 -4.79 -19.39
C MET A 260 -9.28 -6.18 -19.73
N ILE A 261 -9.13 -6.52 -21.01
CA ILE A 261 -8.51 -7.78 -21.43
C ILE A 261 -7.04 -7.82 -21.03
N ALA A 262 -6.27 -6.77 -21.36
CA ALA A 262 -4.84 -6.70 -21.06
C ALA A 262 -4.56 -6.80 -19.55
N ALA A 263 -5.23 -5.97 -18.75
CA ALA A 263 -5.11 -6.00 -17.29
C ALA A 263 -5.67 -7.28 -16.67
N GLY A 264 -6.67 -7.88 -17.32
CA GLY A 264 -7.23 -9.20 -17.07
C GLY A 264 -6.22 -10.35 -17.21
N ARG A 265 -5.15 -10.14 -17.97
CA ARG A 265 -4.13 -11.17 -18.23
C ARG A 265 -2.82 -10.93 -17.50
N SER A 266 -2.71 -9.85 -16.72
CA SER A 266 -1.53 -9.55 -15.91
C SER A 266 -1.15 -10.75 -15.03
N ARG A 267 0.15 -10.98 -14.82
CA ARG A 267 0.68 -12.09 -14.00
C ARG A 267 0.86 -11.70 -12.53
N ALA A 268 0.32 -10.56 -12.11
CA ALA A 268 0.45 -10.08 -10.75
C ALA A 268 -0.18 -11.08 -9.75
N PRO A 269 0.48 -11.37 -8.62
CA PRO A 269 -0.07 -12.22 -7.57
C PRO A 269 -1.49 -11.81 -7.17
N ALA A 270 -2.39 -12.78 -7.12
CA ALA A 270 -3.82 -12.58 -6.83
C ALA A 270 -4.33 -13.66 -5.87
N THR A 271 -5.39 -13.35 -5.13
CA THR A 271 -6.15 -14.37 -4.39
C THR A 271 -6.89 -15.26 -5.39
N GLU A 272 -7.43 -16.39 -4.93
CA GLU A 272 -8.25 -17.24 -5.80
C GLU A 272 -9.47 -16.47 -6.32
N GLU A 273 -10.13 -15.71 -5.45
CA GLU A 273 -11.24 -14.83 -5.79
C GLU A 273 -10.80 -13.70 -6.73
N GLY A 274 -9.60 -13.17 -6.52
CA GLY A 274 -9.01 -12.11 -7.32
C GLY A 274 -8.70 -12.56 -8.75
N GLU A 275 -8.16 -13.77 -8.93
CA GLU A 275 -7.91 -14.34 -10.26
C GLU A 275 -9.23 -14.64 -10.99
N ARG A 276 -10.25 -15.13 -10.28
CA ARG A 276 -11.60 -15.29 -10.83
C ARG A 276 -12.20 -13.95 -11.25
N ASN A 277 -12.11 -12.92 -10.41
CA ASN A 277 -12.61 -11.58 -10.71
C ASN A 277 -11.90 -10.93 -11.90
N ARG A 278 -10.57 -11.05 -11.95
CA ARG A 278 -9.75 -10.57 -13.07
C ARG A 278 -10.13 -11.27 -14.38
N THR A 279 -10.34 -12.59 -14.33
CA THR A 279 -10.76 -13.38 -15.50
C THR A 279 -12.17 -13.00 -15.96
N ASN A 280 -13.10 -12.83 -15.02
CA ASN A 280 -14.48 -12.40 -15.31
C ASN A 280 -14.53 -11.00 -15.92
N ALA A 281 -13.72 -10.06 -15.41
CA ALA A 281 -13.55 -8.74 -15.99
C ALA A 281 -13.01 -8.81 -17.43
N ALA A 282 -12.03 -9.67 -17.69
CA ALA A 282 -11.48 -9.87 -19.04
C ALA A 282 -12.52 -10.44 -20.01
N ASN A 283 -13.28 -11.46 -19.58
CA ASN A 283 -14.35 -12.08 -20.37
C ASN A 283 -15.46 -11.07 -20.70
N TRP A 284 -15.86 -10.26 -19.72
CA TRP A 284 -16.81 -9.17 -19.94
C TRP A 284 -16.25 -8.09 -20.87
N GLY A 285 -15.02 -7.64 -20.65
CA GLY A 285 -14.35 -6.65 -21.50
C GLY A 285 -14.30 -7.09 -22.96
N LEU A 286 -13.99 -8.36 -23.23
CA LEU A 286 -14.04 -8.94 -24.57
C LEU A 286 -15.46 -9.03 -25.13
N THR A 287 -16.43 -9.46 -24.32
CA THR A 287 -17.84 -9.50 -24.73
C THR A 287 -18.31 -8.11 -25.14
N TYR A 288 -18.04 -7.10 -24.31
CA TYR A 288 -18.38 -5.71 -24.57
C TYR A 288 -17.70 -5.16 -25.83
N LEU A 289 -16.41 -5.47 -26.02
CA LEU A 289 -15.66 -5.08 -27.21
C LEU A 289 -16.29 -5.63 -28.49
N LEU A 290 -16.57 -6.94 -28.51
CA LEU A 290 -17.18 -7.60 -29.67
C LEU A 290 -18.58 -7.07 -29.95
N SER A 291 -19.43 -6.94 -28.92
CA SER A 291 -20.77 -6.36 -29.06
C SER A 291 -20.70 -4.92 -29.59
N SER A 292 -19.74 -4.12 -29.12
CA SER A 292 -19.56 -2.75 -29.58
C SER A 292 -19.17 -2.69 -31.05
N ILE A 293 -18.17 -3.46 -31.47
CA ILE A 293 -17.73 -3.51 -32.88
C ILE A 293 -18.89 -3.94 -33.79
N ILE A 294 -19.63 -4.99 -33.41
CA ILE A 294 -20.74 -5.51 -34.21
C ILE A 294 -21.86 -4.49 -34.33
N LEU A 295 -22.31 -3.90 -33.23
CA LEU A 295 -23.45 -2.97 -33.24
C LEU A 295 -23.11 -1.65 -33.94
N ILE A 296 -21.89 -1.15 -33.79
CA ILE A 296 -21.42 0.05 -34.50
C ILE A 296 -21.31 -0.24 -36.01
N ALA A 297 -20.69 -1.36 -36.39
CA ALA A 297 -20.59 -1.75 -37.81
C ALA A 297 -21.98 -1.96 -38.44
N LEU A 298 -22.92 -2.57 -37.72
CA LEU A 298 -24.30 -2.74 -38.16
C LEU A 298 -25.02 -1.41 -38.31
N HIS A 299 -24.83 -0.47 -37.38
CA HIS A 299 -25.40 0.87 -37.49
C HIS A 299 -24.90 1.59 -38.74
N ILE A 300 -23.58 1.55 -38.97
CA ILE A 300 -22.97 2.13 -40.17
C ILE A 300 -23.52 1.47 -41.43
N ALA A 301 -23.63 0.13 -41.47
CA ALA A 301 -24.21 -0.57 -42.60
C ALA A 301 -25.66 -0.14 -42.87
N PHE A 302 -26.48 0.03 -41.82
CA PHE A 302 -27.86 0.49 -41.94
C PHE A 302 -27.96 1.90 -42.52
N LEU A 303 -27.03 2.80 -42.18
CA LEU A 303 -26.96 4.13 -42.76
C LEU A 303 -26.71 4.13 -44.28
N PHE A 304 -26.07 3.09 -44.82
CA PHE A 304 -25.76 2.98 -46.25
C PHE A 304 -26.71 2.08 -47.04
N VAL A 305 -27.36 1.11 -46.39
CA VAL A 305 -28.16 0.08 -47.05
C VAL A 305 -29.66 0.41 -47.07
N LEU A 306 -30.17 1.07 -46.02
CA LEU A 306 -31.59 1.41 -45.95
C LEU A 306 -31.88 2.64 -46.81
N ASP A 307 -32.82 2.51 -47.74
CA ASP A 307 -33.18 3.52 -48.72
C ASP A 307 -34.11 4.62 -48.16
N ASP A 308 -34.52 5.54 -49.03
CA ASP A 308 -35.39 6.68 -48.70
C ASP A 308 -36.76 6.27 -48.11
N THR A 309 -37.20 5.03 -48.32
CA THR A 309 -38.43 4.48 -47.75
C THR A 309 -38.32 4.30 -46.22
N TYR A 310 -37.10 4.03 -45.73
CA TYR A 310 -36.82 3.77 -44.32
C TYR A 310 -35.96 4.84 -43.63
N SER A 311 -35.46 5.84 -44.38
CA SER A 311 -34.64 6.93 -43.85
C SER A 311 -35.44 8.05 -43.18
N GLY A 312 -36.75 8.15 -43.45
CA GLY A 312 -37.63 9.18 -42.90
C GLY A 312 -37.96 9.05 -41.41
N SER A 313 -37.56 7.94 -40.76
CA SER A 313 -37.79 7.68 -39.33
C SER A 313 -36.55 7.12 -38.65
N PHE A 314 -36.39 7.40 -37.35
CA PHE A 314 -35.22 6.91 -36.59
C PHE A 314 -35.12 5.39 -36.61
N PHE A 315 -36.23 4.66 -36.56
CA PHE A 315 -36.24 3.21 -36.70
C PHE A 315 -36.55 2.82 -38.16
N PRO A 316 -35.88 1.78 -38.71
CA PRO A 316 -35.03 0.79 -38.05
C PRO A 316 -33.53 1.16 -37.95
N ILE A 317 -33.07 2.25 -38.57
CA ILE A 317 -31.65 2.69 -38.59
C ILE A 317 -31.05 2.81 -37.17
N GLY A 318 -31.87 3.27 -36.23
CA GLY A 318 -31.53 3.53 -34.84
C GLY A 318 -31.53 2.31 -33.92
N ILE A 319 -31.96 1.13 -34.39
CA ILE A 319 -31.98 -0.09 -33.56
C ILE A 319 -30.57 -0.44 -33.06
N PRO A 320 -29.54 -0.55 -33.92
CA PRO A 320 -28.21 -0.99 -33.47
C PRO A 320 -27.57 0.00 -32.50
N ILE A 321 -27.72 1.31 -32.71
CA ILE A 321 -27.17 2.33 -31.81
C ILE A 321 -27.91 2.39 -30.47
N THR A 322 -29.23 2.14 -30.45
CA THR A 322 -30.01 2.05 -29.20
C THR A 322 -29.60 0.84 -28.37
N LEU A 323 -29.42 -0.32 -29.03
CA LEU A 323 -28.93 -1.53 -28.37
C LEU A 323 -27.50 -1.33 -27.86
N TRP A 324 -26.65 -0.66 -28.63
CA TRP A 324 -25.29 -0.34 -28.21
C TRP A 324 -25.30 0.50 -26.93
N PHE A 325 -26.11 1.55 -26.88
CA PHE A 325 -26.27 2.37 -25.68
C PHE A 325 -26.71 1.56 -24.46
N ALA A 326 -27.68 0.66 -24.61
CA ALA A 326 -28.12 -0.22 -23.52
C ALA A 326 -27.01 -1.15 -23.01
N VAL A 327 -26.20 -1.70 -23.92
CA VAL A 327 -25.02 -2.52 -23.56
C VAL A 327 -23.96 -1.66 -22.86
N SER A 328 -23.72 -0.43 -23.28
CA SER A 328 -22.79 0.50 -22.63
C SER A 328 -23.22 0.88 -21.21
N VAL A 329 -24.53 1.11 -20.99
CA VAL A 329 -25.06 1.31 -19.62
C VAL A 329 -24.82 0.08 -18.77
N THR A 330 -25.10 -1.12 -19.31
CA THR A 330 -24.84 -2.39 -18.62
C THR A 330 -23.36 -2.55 -18.28
N HIS A 331 -22.47 -2.18 -19.21
CA HIS A 331 -21.03 -2.19 -19.02
C HIS A 331 -20.57 -1.30 -17.86
N ILE A 332 -21.11 -0.08 -17.77
CA ILE A 332 -20.82 0.83 -16.65
C ILE A 332 -21.28 0.21 -15.32
N VAL A 333 -22.52 -0.31 -15.27
CA VAL A 333 -23.06 -0.95 -14.06
C VAL A 333 -22.19 -2.14 -13.63
N PHE A 334 -21.83 -3.03 -14.55
CA PHE A 334 -20.99 -4.19 -14.25
C PHE A 334 -19.58 -3.77 -13.83
N SER A 335 -19.03 -2.70 -14.41
CA SER A 335 -17.73 -2.15 -14.01
C SER A 335 -17.74 -1.63 -12.56
N ILE A 336 -18.81 -0.92 -12.16
CA ILE A 336 -18.96 -0.43 -10.79
C ILE A 336 -19.20 -1.60 -9.82
N VAL A 337 -20.18 -2.46 -10.09
CA VAL A 337 -20.54 -3.58 -9.22
C VAL A 337 -19.37 -4.56 -9.08
N GLY A 338 -18.71 -4.87 -10.19
CA GLY A 338 -17.53 -5.72 -10.21
C GLY A 338 -16.38 -5.13 -9.40
N SER A 339 -16.13 -3.83 -9.52
CA SER A 339 -15.08 -3.14 -8.75
C SER A 339 -15.38 -3.19 -7.24
N VAL A 340 -16.62 -2.90 -6.84
CA VAL A 340 -17.05 -2.92 -5.42
C VAL A 340 -17.08 -4.33 -4.83
N LYS A 341 -17.54 -5.34 -5.58
CA LYS A 341 -17.54 -6.72 -5.08
C LYS A 341 -16.12 -7.27 -4.98
N ALA A 342 -15.29 -7.01 -5.99
CA ALA A 342 -13.90 -7.41 -5.98
C ALA A 342 -13.10 -6.73 -4.88
N SER A 343 -13.35 -5.46 -4.57
CA SER A 343 -12.68 -4.77 -3.45
C SER A 343 -13.02 -5.38 -2.09
N ARG A 344 -14.16 -6.07 -1.98
CA ARG A 344 -14.61 -6.83 -0.80
C ARG A 344 -14.21 -8.31 -0.84
N GLY A 345 -13.38 -8.73 -1.79
CA GLY A 345 -12.99 -10.14 -1.96
C GLY A 345 -14.11 -11.04 -2.48
N VAL A 346 -15.24 -10.49 -2.93
CA VAL A 346 -16.37 -11.26 -3.44
C VAL A 346 -16.24 -11.44 -4.95
N VAL A 347 -16.43 -12.67 -5.44
CA VAL A 347 -16.42 -12.95 -6.87
C VAL A 347 -17.68 -12.40 -7.54
N PHE A 348 -17.49 -11.57 -8.57
CA PHE A 348 -18.54 -11.13 -9.47
C PHE A 348 -18.43 -11.85 -10.81
N ALA A 349 -19.49 -12.59 -11.17
CA ALA A 349 -19.60 -13.33 -12.42
C ALA A 349 -20.72 -12.72 -13.29
N PRO A 350 -20.38 -11.86 -14.27
CA PRO A 350 -21.34 -11.32 -15.21
C PRO A 350 -21.80 -12.41 -16.19
N ILE A 351 -22.92 -12.17 -16.88
CA ILE A 351 -23.27 -12.94 -18.07
C ILE A 351 -22.34 -12.49 -19.19
N ALA A 352 -21.25 -13.22 -19.41
CA ALA A 352 -20.24 -12.95 -20.41
C ALA A 352 -19.86 -14.23 -21.16
N LEU A 353 -19.31 -14.09 -22.37
CA LEU A 353 -18.76 -15.22 -23.10
C LEU A 353 -17.45 -15.68 -22.42
N PRO A 354 -17.32 -16.96 -22.02
CA PRO A 354 -16.19 -17.44 -21.23
C PRO A 354 -14.99 -17.82 -22.13
N PHE A 355 -14.26 -16.82 -22.61
CA PHE A 355 -13.06 -17.04 -23.45
C PHE A 355 -11.80 -17.37 -22.64
N PHE A 356 -11.72 -16.89 -21.40
CA PHE A 356 -10.59 -17.07 -20.51
C PHE A 356 -11.00 -17.87 -19.27
N SER A 357 -10.08 -18.70 -18.78
CA SER A 357 -10.22 -19.50 -17.55
C SER A 357 -9.29 -18.99 -16.46
N PRO A 358 -9.69 -19.02 -15.17
CA PRO A 358 -8.83 -18.65 -14.06
C PRO A 358 -7.60 -19.56 -13.98
N ARG A 359 -6.44 -18.97 -13.67
CA ARG A 359 -5.21 -19.73 -13.41
C ARG A 359 -5.18 -20.15 -11.95
N LEU A 360 -5.81 -21.28 -11.65
CA LEU A 360 -5.70 -21.88 -10.31
C LEU A 360 -4.28 -22.47 -10.16
N ARG A 361 -3.60 -22.13 -9.06
CA ARG A 361 -2.34 -22.78 -8.68
C ARG A 361 -2.67 -24.24 -8.38
N GLY A 362 -2.13 -25.16 -9.18
CA GLY A 362 -2.12 -26.60 -8.91
C GLY A 362 -0.98 -26.99 -7.98
#